data_AF-A0A538ANY9-F1
#
_entry.id   AF-A0A538ANY9-F1
#
_cell.length_a   1.000
_cell.length_b   1.000
_cell.length_c   1.000
_cell.angle_alpha   90.00
_cell.angle_beta   90.00
_cell.angle_gamma   90.00
#
_symmetry.space_group_name_H-M   'P 1'
#
loop_
_entity.id
_entity.type
_entity.pdbx_description
1 polymer ?
#
loop_
_entity_poly.entity_id
_entity_poly.type
_entity_poly.pdbx_seq_one_letter_code
_entity_poly.pdbx_strand_id
1 'polypeptide(L)'
;GNNAGDGLVAGRILASEGAHATAVLTSDRHSELTKLNLARFPGRVVGLDAIAREIARADLVIDGLLGVGLSRAPEGAVARAIRACTDGTAPILAVDVPSGVDADTGWIPGDAITARATVTFTGYKPGLLFVPGVEHAGTVEVADIGIPD
;
A
#
# COMPACT_ATOMS: atom_id res chain seq x y z
N GLY A 1 2.48 3.16 -9.02
CA GLY A 1 3.59 4.15 -9.09
C GLY A 1 4.72 3.68 -8.20
N ASN A 2 5.62 4.57 -7.77
CA ASN A 2 6.77 4.18 -6.94
C ASN A 2 6.39 3.47 -5.64
N ASN A 3 5.28 3.84 -5.00
CA ASN A 3 4.79 3.16 -3.78
C ASN A 3 4.58 1.64 -3.97
N ALA A 4 4.18 1.22 -5.17
CA ALA A 4 4.04 -0.20 -5.50
C ALA A 4 5.41 -0.89 -5.59
N GLY A 5 6.46 -0.16 -5.99
CA GLY A 5 7.83 -0.64 -5.96
C GLY A 5 8.28 -0.95 -4.53
N ASP A 6 7.98 -0.07 -3.58
CA ASP A 6 8.33 -0.24 -2.17
C ASP A 6 7.58 -1.43 -1.55
N GLY A 7 6.28 -1.59 -1.85
CA GLY A 7 5.52 -2.78 -1.46
C GLY A 7 6.09 -4.08 -2.05
N LEU A 8 6.55 -4.08 -3.30
CA LEU A 8 7.21 -5.23 -3.93
C LEU A 8 8.57 -5.54 -3.27
N VAL A 9 9.33 -4.53 -2.85
CA VAL A 9 10.56 -4.71 -2.08
C VAL A 9 10.26 -5.37 -0.74
N ALA A 10 9.27 -4.87 0.00
CA ALA A 10 8.86 -5.44 1.27
C ALA A 10 8.45 -6.92 1.10
N GLY A 11 7.60 -7.23 0.10
CA GLY A 11 7.21 -8.60 -0.19
C GLY A 11 8.38 -9.50 -0.61
N ARG A 12 9.37 -8.98 -1.33
CA ARG A 12 10.60 -9.73 -1.67
C ARG A 12 11.44 -10.05 -0.44
N ILE A 13 11.58 -9.09 0.49
CA ILE A 13 12.34 -9.29 1.74
C ILE A 13 11.63 -10.35 2.60
N LEU A 14 10.32 -10.20 2.81
CA LEU A 14 9.54 -11.20 3.55
C LEU A 14 9.63 -12.60 2.92
N ALA A 15 9.61 -12.68 1.58
CA ALA A 15 9.81 -13.96 0.89
C ALA A 15 11.20 -14.55 1.13
N SER A 16 12.24 -13.71 1.21
CA SER A 16 13.59 -14.17 1.56
C SER A 16 13.71 -14.67 3.01
N GLU A 17 12.79 -14.25 3.88
CA GLU A 17 12.66 -14.72 5.27
C GLU A 17 11.69 -15.91 5.41
N GLY A 18 11.18 -16.45 4.29
CA GLY A 18 10.36 -17.66 4.26
C GLY A 18 8.86 -17.43 4.10
N ALA A 19 8.38 -16.20 3.97
CA ALA A 19 6.97 -15.92 3.73
C ALA A 19 6.53 -16.28 2.29
N HIS A 20 5.26 -16.64 2.12
CA HIS A 20 4.65 -16.77 0.80
C HIS A 20 4.13 -15.41 0.33
N ALA A 21 4.84 -14.77 -0.60
CA ALA A 21 4.45 -13.47 -1.14
C ALA A 21 3.66 -13.60 -2.45
N THR A 22 2.56 -12.84 -2.56
CA THR A 22 1.78 -12.70 -3.80
C THR A 22 1.56 -11.22 -4.09
N ALA A 23 1.93 -10.76 -5.28
CA ALA A 23 1.66 -9.41 -5.77
C ALA A 23 0.37 -9.40 -6.59
N VAL A 24 -0.58 -8.55 -6.21
CA VAL A 24 -1.83 -8.34 -6.95
C VAL A 24 -1.72 -7.03 -7.74
N LEU A 25 -1.78 -7.12 -9.07
CA LEU A 25 -1.66 -5.95 -9.94
C LEU A 25 -3.02 -5.32 -10.24
N THR A 26 -3.11 -3.99 -10.09
CA THR A 26 -4.29 -3.17 -10.43
C THR A 26 -4.15 -2.43 -11.76
N SER A 27 -2.99 -2.50 -12.42
CA SER A 27 -2.70 -1.89 -13.71
C SER A 27 -1.52 -2.60 -14.37
N ASP A 28 -1.42 -2.55 -15.70
CA ASP A 28 -0.22 -2.96 -16.45
C ASP A 28 0.77 -1.80 -16.64
N ARG A 29 0.39 -0.58 -16.22
CA ARG A 29 1.25 0.61 -16.30
C ARG A 29 1.97 0.82 -14.97
N HIS A 30 3.30 0.79 -15.05
CA HIS A 30 4.19 0.84 -13.90
C HIS A 30 5.31 1.85 -14.11
N SER A 31 5.80 2.47 -13.03
CA SER A 31 7.04 3.25 -13.11
C SER A 31 8.23 2.32 -13.31
N GLU A 32 9.37 2.86 -13.75
CA GLU A 32 10.58 2.07 -13.95
C GLU A 32 11.04 1.35 -12.67
N LEU A 33 10.91 2.00 -11.51
CA LEU A 33 11.21 1.38 -10.21
C LEU A 33 10.28 0.21 -9.89
N THR A 34 8.98 0.34 -10.18
CA THR A 34 8.03 -0.77 -9.99
C THR A 34 8.33 -1.92 -10.94
N LYS A 35 8.63 -1.64 -12.22
CA LYS A 35 9.01 -2.69 -13.19
C LYS A 35 10.25 -3.45 -12.74
N LEU A 36 11.28 -2.73 -12.29
CA LEU A 36 12.51 -3.32 -11.78
C LEU A 36 12.24 -4.23 -10.58
N ASN A 37 11.44 -3.79 -9.62
CA ASN A 37 11.13 -4.58 -8.43
C ASN A 37 10.18 -5.74 -8.73
N LEU A 38 9.28 -5.60 -9.69
CA LEU A 38 8.43 -6.70 -10.16
C LEU A 38 9.27 -7.81 -10.81
N ALA A 39 10.26 -7.44 -11.65
CA ALA A 39 11.19 -8.40 -12.25
C ALA A 39 12.05 -9.15 -11.21
N ARG A 40 12.23 -8.58 -10.01
CA ARG A 40 12.97 -9.16 -8.89
C ARG A 40 12.06 -9.84 -7.86
N PHE A 41 10.75 -9.82 -8.05
CA PHE A 41 9.80 -10.36 -7.08
C PHE A 41 9.77 -11.90 -7.20
N PRO A 42 10.12 -12.65 -6.14
CA PRO A 42 10.24 -14.10 -6.21
C PRO A 42 8.88 -14.82 -6.07
N GLY A 43 7.83 -14.09 -5.69
CA GLY A 43 6.51 -14.62 -5.41
C GLY A 43 5.60 -14.71 -6.63
N ARG A 44 4.33 -15.09 -6.39
CA ARG A 44 3.30 -15.13 -7.43
C ARG A 44 2.88 -13.72 -7.83
N VAL A 45 2.67 -13.48 -9.12
CA VAL A 45 2.05 -12.24 -9.63
C VAL A 45 0.70 -12.59 -10.22
N VAL A 46 -0.35 -11.93 -9.76
CA VAL A 46 -1.73 -12.19 -10.20
C VAL A 46 -2.45 -10.88 -10.52
N GLY A 47 -3.49 -10.96 -11.35
CA GLY A 47 -4.37 -9.84 -11.63
C GLY A 47 -5.39 -9.61 -10.52
N LEU A 48 -6.04 -8.44 -10.57
CA LEU A 48 -7.06 -8.01 -9.62
C LEU A 48 -8.22 -9.01 -9.42
N ASP A 49 -8.57 -9.82 -10.43
CA ASP A 49 -9.65 -10.81 -10.31
C ASP A 49 -9.38 -11.89 -9.24
N ALA A 50 -8.12 -12.07 -8.86
CA ALA A 50 -7.73 -12.98 -7.79
C ALA A 50 -7.80 -12.36 -6.38
N ILE A 51 -7.98 -11.04 -6.26
CA ILE A 51 -7.70 -10.29 -5.02
C ILE A 51 -8.46 -10.82 -3.81
N ALA A 52 -9.77 -11.04 -3.93
CA ALA A 52 -10.60 -11.50 -2.82
C ALA A 52 -10.13 -12.86 -2.28
N ARG A 53 -9.71 -13.77 -3.19
CA ARG A 53 -9.17 -15.08 -2.81
C ARG A 53 -7.80 -14.96 -2.14
N GLU A 54 -6.93 -14.09 -2.64
CA GLU A 54 -5.60 -13.93 -2.05
C GLU A 54 -5.69 -13.22 -0.68
N ILE A 55 -6.56 -12.22 -0.52
CA ILE A 55 -6.83 -11.56 0.78
C ILE A 55 -7.36 -12.56 1.80
N ALA A 56 -8.32 -13.41 1.42
CA ALA A 56 -8.89 -14.42 2.32
C ALA A 56 -7.88 -15.47 2.83
N ARG A 57 -6.70 -15.56 2.21
CA ARG A 57 -5.60 -16.46 2.58
C ARG A 57 -4.40 -15.74 3.16
N ALA A 58 -4.43 -14.42 3.21
CA ALA A 58 -3.29 -13.62 3.64
C ALA A 58 -3.32 -13.44 5.16
N ASP A 59 -2.17 -13.63 5.80
CA ASP A 59 -1.97 -13.23 7.20
C ASP A 59 -1.71 -11.71 7.32
N LEU A 60 -1.30 -11.07 6.22
CA LEU A 60 -1.00 -9.64 6.12
C LEU A 60 -1.22 -9.15 4.68
N VAL A 61 -1.85 -7.99 4.53
CA VAL A 61 -1.89 -7.25 3.27
C VAL A 61 -0.94 -6.06 3.36
N ILE A 62 -0.08 -5.90 2.35
CA ILE A 62 0.76 -4.70 2.21
C ILE A 62 0.10 -3.78 1.17
N ASP A 63 -0.36 -2.62 1.62
CA ASP A 63 -0.93 -1.61 0.74
C ASP A 63 0.18 -0.73 0.13
N GLY A 64 0.45 -0.97 -1.16
CA GLY A 64 1.31 -0.14 -2.01
C GLY A 64 0.58 0.42 -3.23
N LEU A 65 -0.74 0.58 -3.18
CA LEU A 65 -1.54 0.98 -4.35
C LEU A 65 -1.26 2.44 -4.76
N LEU A 66 -1.40 3.35 -3.81
CA LEU A 66 -1.20 4.80 -3.93
C LEU A 66 -0.27 5.28 -2.81
N GLY A 67 0.49 6.32 -3.06
CA GLY A 67 1.29 7.01 -2.03
C GLY A 67 0.93 8.49 -2.03
N VAL A 68 1.93 9.37 -1.92
CA VAL A 68 1.73 10.82 -2.09
C VAL A 68 1.15 11.22 -3.46
N GLY A 69 0.54 12.42 -3.51
CA GLY A 69 0.02 13.02 -4.75
C GLY A 69 -1.41 12.60 -5.11
N LEU A 70 -2.18 12.11 -4.14
CA LEU A 70 -3.62 11.95 -4.30
C LEU A 70 -4.24 13.32 -4.58
N SER A 71 -4.99 13.44 -5.67
CA SER A 71 -5.67 14.69 -6.04
C SER A 71 -7.16 14.50 -6.33
N ARG A 72 -7.62 13.24 -6.31
CA ARG A 72 -9.00 12.83 -6.60
C ARG A 72 -9.30 11.47 -5.97
N ALA A 73 -10.59 11.14 -5.87
CA ALA A 73 -11.05 9.84 -5.40
C ALA A 73 -10.39 8.68 -6.17
N PRO A 74 -10.01 7.58 -5.49
CA PRO A 74 -9.66 6.36 -6.18
C PRO A 74 -10.82 5.86 -7.05
N GLU A 75 -10.48 5.37 -8.24
CA GLU A 75 -11.46 4.91 -9.23
C GLU A 75 -11.07 3.55 -9.82
N GLY A 76 -12.02 2.91 -10.51
CA GLY A 76 -11.77 1.71 -11.31
C GLY A 76 -11.09 0.59 -10.52
N ALA A 77 -9.98 0.08 -11.05
CA ALA A 77 -9.23 -1.03 -10.46
C ALA A 77 -8.69 -0.73 -9.05
N VAL A 78 -8.28 0.52 -8.78
CA VAL A 78 -7.76 0.90 -7.47
C VAL A 78 -8.88 0.92 -6.43
N ALA A 79 -10.01 1.58 -6.74
CA ALA A 79 -11.17 1.57 -5.83
C ALA A 79 -11.69 0.16 -5.55
N ARG A 80 -11.73 -0.70 -6.59
CA ARG A 80 -12.08 -2.13 -6.41
C ARG A 80 -11.12 -2.85 -5.48
N ALA A 81 -9.82 -2.57 -5.58
CA ALA A 81 -8.82 -3.18 -4.69
C ALA A 81 -9.00 -2.71 -3.25
N ILE A 82 -9.22 -1.41 -3.04
CA ILE A 82 -9.47 -0.85 -1.70
C ILE A 82 -10.71 -1.50 -1.08
N ARG A 83 -11.83 -1.58 -1.81
CA ARG A 83 -13.05 -2.22 -1.31
C ARG A 83 -12.84 -3.70 -0.97
N ALA A 84 -12.09 -4.44 -1.80
CA ALA A 84 -11.78 -5.84 -1.50
C ALA A 84 -10.93 -5.99 -0.21
N CYS A 85 -10.05 -5.02 0.08
CA CYS A 85 -9.35 -4.96 1.36
C CYS A 85 -10.29 -4.64 2.53
N THR A 86 -11.21 -3.68 2.35
CA THR A 86 -12.22 -3.32 3.36
C THR A 86 -13.15 -4.48 3.71
N ASP A 87 -13.54 -5.29 2.72
CA ASP A 87 -14.39 -6.46 2.90
C ASP A 87 -13.63 -7.67 3.49
N GLY A 88 -12.29 -7.61 3.47
CA GLY A 88 -11.40 -8.63 4.00
C GLY A 88 -11.19 -8.52 5.51
N THR A 89 -10.56 -9.55 6.09
CA THR A 89 -10.25 -9.61 7.54
C THR A 89 -8.76 -9.57 7.84
N ALA A 90 -7.90 -9.68 6.83
CA ALA A 90 -6.46 -9.62 7.01
C ALA A 90 -6.03 -8.21 7.46
N PRO A 91 -5.13 -8.08 8.45
CA PRO A 91 -4.59 -6.78 8.82
C PRO A 91 -3.85 -6.15 7.64
N ILE A 92 -3.90 -4.83 7.54
CA ILE A 92 -3.27 -4.08 6.46
C ILE A 92 -2.11 -3.25 7.01
N LEU A 93 -0.95 -3.36 6.38
CA LEU A 93 0.21 -2.49 6.56
C LEU A 93 0.30 -1.55 5.36
N ALA A 94 0.12 -0.26 5.57
CA ALA A 94 0.23 0.73 4.50
C ALA A 94 1.68 1.20 4.32
N VAL A 95 2.10 1.32 3.06
CA VAL A 95 3.37 1.89 2.66
C VAL A 95 3.18 3.38 2.38
N ASP A 96 3.98 4.21 3.04
CA ASP A 96 3.98 5.67 2.99
C ASP A 96 2.74 6.33 3.61
N VAL A 97 1.57 6.13 2.99
CA VAL A 97 0.26 6.66 3.38
C VAL A 97 -0.81 5.64 2.99
N PRO A 98 -1.85 5.37 3.81
CA PRO A 98 -2.96 4.50 3.40
C PRO A 98 -3.58 4.97 2.08
N SER A 99 -3.69 4.08 1.11
CA SER A 99 -4.21 4.42 -0.21
C SER A 99 -5.62 4.99 -0.12
N GLY A 100 -5.82 6.17 -0.71
CA GLY A 100 -7.09 6.91 -0.63
C GLY A 100 -7.09 8.03 0.42
N VAL A 101 -6.04 8.14 1.24
CA VAL A 101 -5.81 9.28 2.13
C VAL A 101 -4.87 10.28 1.47
N ASP A 102 -5.23 11.56 1.50
CA ASP A 102 -4.37 12.66 1.08
C ASP A 102 -3.25 12.88 2.11
N ALA A 103 -1.99 12.83 1.65
CA ALA A 103 -0.82 12.90 2.51
C ALA A 103 -0.67 14.25 3.23
N ASP A 104 -1.13 15.35 2.64
CA ASP A 104 -0.88 16.70 3.16
C ASP A 104 -2.00 17.19 4.07
N THR A 105 -3.23 16.71 3.85
CA THR A 105 -4.43 17.21 4.52
C THR A 105 -5.18 16.14 5.32
N GLY A 106 -4.93 14.87 5.04
CA GLY A 106 -5.70 13.75 5.59
C GLY A 106 -7.09 13.62 4.96
N TRP A 107 -7.40 14.41 3.93
CA TRP A 107 -8.67 14.35 3.22
C TRP A 107 -8.87 12.99 2.54
N ILE A 108 -10.12 12.51 2.56
CA ILE A 108 -10.50 11.21 1.99
C ILE A 108 -11.63 11.45 0.98
N PRO A 109 -11.31 11.58 -0.32
CA PRO A 109 -12.29 11.88 -1.36
C PRO A 109 -13.23 10.72 -1.75
N GLY A 110 -13.02 9.52 -1.22
CA GLY A 110 -13.76 8.31 -1.60
C GLY A 110 -13.31 7.10 -0.78
N ASP A 111 -13.18 5.93 -1.42
CA ASP A 111 -12.69 4.73 -0.74
C ASP A 111 -11.24 4.93 -0.28
N ALA A 112 -10.95 4.57 0.97
CA ALA A 112 -9.60 4.58 1.53
C ALA A 112 -9.32 3.32 2.36
N ILE A 113 -8.06 2.91 2.36
CA ILE A 113 -7.56 1.82 3.21
C ILE A 113 -7.64 2.26 4.67
N THR A 114 -8.09 1.35 5.54
CA THR A 114 -7.93 1.48 7.00
C THR A 114 -6.82 0.54 7.42
N ALA A 115 -5.65 1.08 7.70
CA ALA A 115 -4.46 0.32 8.03
C ALA A 115 -4.40 0.00 9.53
N ARG A 116 -3.85 -1.18 9.86
CA ARG A 116 -3.44 -1.49 11.23
C ARG A 116 -2.19 -0.70 11.61
N ALA A 117 -1.28 -0.52 10.65
CA ALA A 117 -0.10 0.32 10.78
C ALA A 117 0.30 0.92 9.43
N THR A 118 1.02 2.03 9.47
CA THR A 118 1.61 2.70 8.30
C THR A 118 3.10 2.89 8.54
N VAL A 119 3.92 2.45 7.60
CA VAL A 119 5.36 2.79 7.59
C VAL A 119 5.55 3.92 6.60
N THR A 120 6.01 5.06 7.10
CA THR A 120 6.18 6.29 6.32
C THR A 120 7.65 6.70 6.26
N PHE A 121 8.07 7.38 5.20
CA PHE A 121 9.48 7.70 4.96
C PHE A 121 9.80 9.19 5.18
N THR A 122 11.05 9.53 5.50
CA THR A 122 11.56 10.91 5.67
C THR A 122 11.02 11.64 6.90
N GLY A 123 9.72 11.53 7.19
CA GLY A 123 9.05 12.20 8.29
C GLY A 123 7.56 11.91 8.30
N TYR A 124 6.89 12.39 9.35
CA TYR A 124 5.43 12.34 9.41
C TYR A 124 4.81 13.21 8.32
N LYS A 125 3.82 12.65 7.63
CA LYS A 125 2.95 13.41 6.72
C LYS A 125 1.79 13.99 7.53
N PRO A 126 1.40 15.27 7.35
CA PRO A 126 0.33 15.87 8.15
C PRO A 126 -1.00 15.12 8.04
N GLY A 127 -1.30 14.53 6.88
CA GLY A 127 -2.48 13.69 6.68
C GLY A 127 -2.51 12.40 7.50
N LEU A 128 -1.39 12.00 8.12
CA LEU A 128 -1.32 10.89 9.06
C LEU A 128 -1.51 11.33 10.52
N LEU A 129 -1.57 12.64 10.77
CA LEU A 129 -1.60 13.22 12.12
C LEU A 129 -2.97 13.81 12.49
N PHE A 130 -3.80 14.11 11.48
CA PHE A 130 -5.09 14.77 11.67
C PHE A 130 -6.25 13.96 11.09
N VAL A 131 -7.43 14.16 11.67
CA VAL A 131 -8.69 13.57 11.19
C VAL A 131 -9.06 14.17 9.81
N PRO A 132 -9.57 13.36 8.87
CA PRO A 132 -9.89 11.94 9.02
C PRO A 132 -8.71 10.98 8.78
N GLY A 133 -7.61 11.42 8.16
CA GLY A 133 -6.53 10.53 7.75
C GLY A 133 -5.85 9.73 8.88
N VAL A 134 -5.74 10.30 10.10
CA VAL A 134 -5.19 9.58 11.27
C VAL A 134 -6.01 8.35 11.65
N GLU A 135 -7.34 8.37 11.42
CA GLU A 135 -8.23 7.23 11.72
C GLU A 135 -7.99 6.05 10.76
N HIS A 136 -7.36 6.33 9.62
CA HIS A 136 -7.00 5.35 8.59
C HIS A 136 -5.56 4.86 8.69
N ALA A 137 -4.70 5.56 9.44
CA ALA A 137 -3.26 5.29 9.47
C ALA A 137 -2.84 4.22 10.49
N GLY A 138 -3.69 3.93 11.48
CA GLY A 138 -3.32 3.01 12.56
C GLY A 138 -2.07 3.49 13.32
N THR A 139 -1.17 2.57 13.67
CA THR A 139 0.14 2.95 14.25
C THR A 139 1.09 3.44 13.15
N VAL A 140 1.59 4.67 13.27
CA VAL A 140 2.50 5.26 12.28
C VAL A 140 3.94 5.14 12.75
N GLU A 141 4.79 4.56 11.91
CA GLU A 141 6.24 4.46 12.10
C GLU A 141 6.97 5.22 11.01
N VAL A 142 7.92 6.08 11.38
CA VAL A 142 8.79 6.77 10.42
C VAL A 142 10.06 5.95 10.24
N ALA A 143 10.24 5.37 9.06
CA ALA A 143 11.43 4.64 8.70
C ALA A 143 12.55 5.60 8.25
N ASP A 144 13.74 5.42 8.82
CA ASP A 144 14.96 6.06 8.33
C ASP A 144 15.40 5.41 7.01
N ILE A 145 15.46 6.24 5.97
CA ILE A 145 15.87 5.84 4.61
C ILE A 145 17.19 6.50 4.18
N GLY A 146 17.95 7.05 5.14
CA GLY A 146 19.28 7.63 4.90
C GLY A 146 19.25 9.03 4.28
N ILE A 147 18.20 9.80 4.53
CA ILE A 147 18.13 11.22 4.14
C ILE A 147 18.89 12.03 5.20
N PRO A 148 19.89 12.84 4.81
CA PRO A 148 20.60 13.72 5.75
C PRO A 148 19.65 14.74 6.40
N ASP A 149 19.91 15.06 7.67
CA ASP A 149 19.22 16.11 8.43
C ASP A 149 19.36 17.51 7.80
#